data_AF-A0A538R3I9-F1
#
_entry.id   AF-A0A538R3I9-F1
#
_cell.length_a   1.000
_cell.length_b   1.000
_cell.length_c   1.000
_cell.angle_alpha   90.00
_cell.angle_beta   90.00
_cell.angle_gamma   90.00
#
_symmetry.space_group_name_H-M   'P 1'
#
loop_
_entity.id
_entity.type
_entity.pdbx_description
1 polymer ?
#
loop_
_entity_poly.entity_id
_entity_poly.type
_entity_poly.pdbx_seq_one_letter_code
_entity_poly.pdbx_strand_id
1 'polypeptide(L)'
;MKRIVLGLVLALLPSSAWALEITDFGGAPDSGDTTPALARALTVALSGPDRTIHFGGGDYAFLTTPPVLSGGVQLQGEGPYNTTLTRHYSNGEFLVGHGNGLAFRRFAIGSIVGTHGGTALHLIASDAIGRGGKHVIEDVRILAGVAEGPMGTFALPFFLDGTNKLRPPIGIRAVTVRNLLVFDATQIAVQWWNCISCEWFGGGVYQGRGTTDAIVVGGPLAEKNWIEADIDWLASYVARGAMRAR
;
A
#
# COMPACT_ATOMS: atom_id res chain seq x y z
N MET A 1 -34.31 -37.65 -39.21
CA MET A 1 -32.94 -37.15 -38.92
C MET A 1 -32.98 -36.31 -37.66
N LYS A 2 -32.53 -36.85 -36.51
CA LYS A 2 -32.45 -36.12 -35.24
C LYS A 2 -31.06 -35.48 -35.13
N ARG A 3 -31.00 -34.14 -35.08
CA ARG A 3 -29.76 -33.39 -34.83
C ARG A 3 -29.49 -33.41 -33.32
N ILE A 4 -28.38 -34.04 -32.92
CA ILE A 4 -27.84 -33.95 -31.57
C ILE A 4 -27.09 -32.62 -31.50
N VAL A 5 -27.62 -31.68 -30.72
CA VAL A 5 -26.92 -30.43 -30.38
C VAL A 5 -26.02 -30.75 -29.20
N LEU A 6 -24.72 -30.86 -29.47
CA LEU A 6 -23.69 -30.99 -28.45
C LEU A 6 -23.47 -29.60 -27.83
N GLY A 7 -24.13 -29.33 -26.71
CA GLY A 7 -23.90 -28.11 -25.93
C GLY A 7 -22.54 -28.20 -25.22
N LEU A 8 -21.55 -27.48 -25.73
CA LEU A 8 -20.29 -27.26 -25.04
C LEU A 8 -20.56 -26.36 -23.84
N VAL A 9 -20.68 -26.95 -22.64
CA VAL A 9 -20.69 -26.21 -21.38
C VAL A 9 -19.27 -25.74 -21.13
N LEU A 10 -18.96 -24.50 -21.54
CA LEU A 10 -17.75 -23.81 -21.12
C LEU A 10 -17.93 -23.52 -19.62
N ALA A 11 -17.39 -24.38 -18.76
CA ALA A 11 -17.29 -24.10 -17.34
C ALA A 11 -16.44 -22.83 -17.19
N LEU A 12 -17.03 -21.78 -16.62
CA LEU A 12 -16.34 -20.63 -16.07
C LEU A 12 -15.41 -21.15 -14.97
N LEU A 13 -14.18 -21.53 -15.34
CA LEU A 13 -13.13 -21.71 -14.36
C LEU A 13 -12.91 -20.35 -13.70
N PRO A 14 -13.06 -20.22 -12.37
CA PRO A 14 -12.78 -18.97 -11.68
C PRO A 14 -11.33 -18.59 -11.99
N SER A 15 -11.17 -17.47 -12.68
CA SER A 15 -9.88 -16.95 -13.09
C SER A 15 -9.16 -16.33 -11.89
N SER A 16 -8.57 -17.16 -11.01
CA SER A 16 -7.57 -16.73 -10.02
C SER A 16 -7.00 -17.90 -9.21
N ALA A 17 -6.33 -18.86 -9.87
CA ALA A 17 -5.64 -19.96 -9.18
C ALA A 17 -4.15 -19.67 -8.84
N TRP A 18 -3.74 -18.39 -8.82
CA TRP A 18 -2.32 -17.99 -8.74
C TRP A 18 -2.06 -16.94 -7.64
N ALA A 19 -2.76 -17.05 -6.52
CA ALA A 19 -2.48 -16.26 -5.33
C ALA A 19 -2.25 -17.18 -4.14
N LEU A 20 -1.29 -16.80 -3.30
CA LEU A 20 -1.02 -17.43 -2.02
C LEU A 20 -2.04 -16.91 -1.01
N GLU A 21 -2.98 -17.74 -0.60
CA GLU A 21 -3.98 -17.35 0.40
C GLU A 21 -3.32 -17.21 1.78
N ILE A 22 -3.52 -16.08 2.46
CA ILE A 22 -2.91 -15.85 3.78
C ILE A 22 -3.36 -16.89 4.82
N THR A 23 -4.55 -17.47 4.64
CA THR A 23 -5.13 -18.53 5.48
C THR A 23 -4.35 -19.84 5.40
N ASP A 24 -3.75 -20.17 4.24
CA ASP A 24 -2.88 -21.35 4.08
C ASP A 24 -1.61 -21.23 4.95
N PHE A 25 -1.26 -20.02 5.35
CA PHE A 25 -0.14 -19.72 6.24
C PHE A 25 -0.59 -19.43 7.67
N GLY A 26 -1.86 -19.64 8.00
CA GLY A 26 -2.41 -19.43 9.35
C GLY A 26 -2.75 -17.98 9.69
N GLY A 27 -2.89 -17.09 8.70
CA GLY A 27 -3.45 -15.76 8.93
C GLY A 27 -4.96 -15.80 8.81
N ALA A 28 -5.68 -15.24 9.79
CA ALA A 28 -7.13 -15.24 9.82
C ALA A 28 -7.65 -13.88 10.33
N PRO A 29 -8.86 -13.47 9.92
CA PRO A 29 -9.47 -12.24 10.39
C PRO A 29 -10.16 -12.43 11.75
N ASP A 30 -9.43 -12.93 12.75
CA ASP A 30 -9.94 -13.39 14.05
C ASP A 30 -9.33 -12.67 15.26
N SER A 31 -8.67 -11.53 15.03
CA SER A 31 -7.88 -10.77 16.01
C SER A 31 -6.53 -11.41 16.40
N GLY A 32 -6.21 -12.60 15.86
CA GLY A 32 -4.90 -13.23 16.02
C GLY A 32 -3.79 -12.48 15.28
N ASP A 33 -2.54 -12.66 15.74
CA ASP A 33 -1.38 -12.02 15.09
C ASP A 33 -1.11 -12.61 13.70
N THR A 34 -1.34 -11.81 12.67
CA THR A 34 -1.13 -12.17 11.27
C THR A 34 0.34 -12.03 10.86
N THR A 35 1.18 -11.41 11.69
CA THR A 35 2.60 -11.16 11.37
C THR A 35 3.39 -12.43 10.99
N PRO A 36 3.30 -13.55 11.74
CA PRO A 36 4.00 -14.78 11.39
C PRO A 36 3.46 -15.43 10.11
N ALA A 37 2.16 -15.29 9.83
CA ALA A 37 1.55 -15.82 8.61
C ALA A 37 2.08 -15.07 7.37
N LEU A 38 2.16 -13.74 7.44
CA LEU A 38 2.74 -12.93 6.37
C LEU A 38 4.21 -13.29 6.12
N ALA A 39 5.01 -13.52 7.18
CA ALA A 39 6.40 -13.94 7.02
C ALA A 39 6.57 -15.28 6.29
N ARG A 40 5.70 -16.26 6.60
CA ARG A 40 5.68 -17.55 5.89
C ARG A 40 5.23 -17.40 4.44
N ALA A 41 4.14 -16.67 4.21
CA ALA A 41 3.61 -16.40 2.86
C ALA A 41 4.65 -15.68 1.99
N LEU A 42 5.36 -14.70 2.57
CA LEU A 42 6.43 -13.98 1.90
C LEU A 42 7.61 -14.89 1.52
N THR A 43 7.98 -15.84 2.37
CA THR A 43 9.05 -16.81 2.06
C THR A 43 8.70 -17.66 0.84
N VAL A 44 7.43 -18.11 0.74
CA VAL A 44 6.94 -18.85 -0.42
C VAL A 44 6.84 -17.94 -1.64
N ALA A 45 6.32 -16.73 -1.50
CA ALA A 45 6.23 -15.77 -2.60
C ALA A 45 7.61 -15.44 -3.19
N LEU A 46 8.63 -15.29 -2.33
CA LEU A 46 9.98 -14.95 -2.76
C LEU A 46 10.67 -16.08 -3.53
N SER A 47 10.42 -17.33 -3.14
CA SER A 47 11.00 -18.54 -3.77
C SER A 47 10.16 -19.12 -4.91
N GLY A 48 8.86 -18.84 -4.95
CA GLY A 48 7.90 -19.42 -5.88
C GLY A 48 7.63 -18.61 -7.15
N PRO A 49 6.82 -19.16 -8.08
CA PRO A 49 6.35 -18.43 -9.25
C PRO A 49 5.31 -17.36 -8.88
N ASP A 50 4.46 -17.63 -7.89
CA ASP A 50 3.40 -16.73 -7.43
C ASP A 50 3.96 -15.62 -6.55
N ARG A 51 3.56 -14.39 -6.84
CA ARG A 51 4.01 -13.19 -6.11
C ARG A 51 2.89 -12.48 -5.38
N THR A 52 1.66 -12.94 -5.56
CA THR A 52 0.48 -12.33 -4.95
C THR A 52 0.14 -13.09 -3.67
N ILE A 53 0.07 -12.36 -2.57
CA ILE A 53 -0.46 -12.84 -1.29
C ILE A 53 -1.86 -12.24 -1.16
N HIS A 54 -2.86 -13.11 -1.07
CA HIS A 54 -4.26 -12.73 -0.99
C HIS A 54 -4.75 -12.74 0.46
N PHE A 55 -5.50 -11.69 0.82
CA PHE A 55 -6.20 -11.55 2.08
C PHE A 55 -7.71 -11.53 1.77
N GLY A 56 -8.45 -12.53 2.24
CA GLY A 56 -9.91 -12.53 2.15
C GLY A 56 -10.56 -11.39 2.92
N GLY A 57 -11.89 -11.29 2.86
CA GLY A 57 -12.63 -10.31 3.66
C GLY A 57 -12.43 -10.49 5.17
N GLY A 58 -12.31 -9.38 5.90
CA GLY A 58 -12.14 -9.32 7.35
C GLY A 58 -11.03 -8.37 7.82
N ASP A 59 -10.77 -8.35 9.13
CA ASP A 59 -9.75 -7.52 9.77
C ASP A 59 -8.59 -8.36 10.31
N TYR A 60 -7.39 -8.14 9.77
CA TYR A 60 -6.18 -8.88 10.10
C TYR A 60 -5.30 -8.05 11.03
N ALA A 61 -5.16 -8.50 12.27
CA ALA A 61 -4.37 -7.82 13.29
C ALA A 61 -2.88 -8.13 13.15
N PHE A 62 -2.03 -7.11 13.32
CA PHE A 62 -0.58 -7.25 13.37
C PHE A 62 -0.06 -6.71 14.69
N LEU A 63 0.39 -7.61 15.57
CA LEU A 63 0.86 -7.27 16.92
C LEU A 63 2.33 -6.82 16.94
N THR A 64 3.08 -7.12 15.87
CA THR A 64 4.47 -6.71 15.69
C THR A 64 4.71 -6.23 14.26
N THR A 65 5.86 -5.58 14.01
CA THR A 65 6.20 -5.07 12.68
C THR A 65 6.24 -6.18 11.63
N PRO A 66 5.44 -6.09 10.56
CA PRO A 66 5.52 -6.97 9.40
C PRO A 66 6.93 -7.07 8.80
N PRO A 67 7.28 -8.21 8.17
CA PRO A 67 8.51 -8.29 7.41
C PRO A 67 8.52 -7.31 6.24
N VAL A 68 9.70 -6.77 5.92
CA VAL A 68 9.89 -5.88 4.76
C VAL A 68 9.58 -6.64 3.47
N LEU A 69 8.66 -6.09 2.69
CA LEU A 69 8.25 -6.62 1.39
C LEU A 69 9.30 -6.30 0.33
N SER A 70 9.64 -7.27 -0.49
CA SER A 70 10.62 -7.10 -1.56
C SER A 70 10.35 -8.06 -2.73
N GLY A 71 11.19 -8.04 -3.77
CA GLY A 71 11.14 -9.04 -4.83
C GLY A 71 9.88 -9.01 -5.70
N GLY A 72 9.21 -7.87 -5.81
CA GLY A 72 8.00 -7.69 -6.61
C GLY A 72 6.75 -8.38 -6.05
N VAL A 73 6.72 -8.61 -4.74
CA VAL A 73 5.56 -9.17 -4.03
C VAL A 73 4.38 -8.21 -4.09
N GLN A 74 3.18 -8.78 -4.18
CA GLN A 74 1.92 -8.08 -4.30
C GLN A 74 1.02 -8.50 -3.14
N LEU A 75 0.48 -7.55 -2.39
CA LEU A 75 -0.57 -7.78 -1.41
C LEU A 75 -1.91 -7.40 -2.03
N GLN A 76 -2.89 -8.29 -1.94
CA GLN A 76 -4.21 -8.09 -2.53
C GLN A 76 -5.31 -8.46 -1.54
N GLY A 77 -6.28 -7.57 -1.35
CA GLY A 77 -7.52 -7.84 -0.62
C GLY A 77 -8.75 -7.96 -1.52
N GLU A 78 -9.92 -8.04 -0.90
CA GLU A 78 -11.21 -8.11 -1.59
C GLU A 78 -11.87 -6.74 -1.82
N GLY A 79 -11.35 -5.69 -1.22
CA GLY A 79 -11.81 -4.31 -1.39
C GLY A 79 -11.47 -3.44 -0.19
N PRO A 80 -11.38 -2.11 -0.37
CA PRO A 80 -11.01 -1.17 0.69
C PRO A 80 -12.05 -1.01 1.82
N TYR A 81 -13.19 -1.68 1.70
CA TYR A 81 -14.24 -1.77 2.73
C TYR A 81 -14.46 -3.22 3.21
N ASN A 82 -13.77 -4.19 2.60
CA ASN A 82 -13.97 -5.62 2.87
C ASN A 82 -12.77 -6.24 3.59
N THR A 83 -11.55 -5.82 3.25
CA THR A 83 -10.30 -6.33 3.84
C THR A 83 -9.57 -5.17 4.53
N THR A 84 -9.23 -5.35 5.81
CA THR A 84 -8.46 -4.37 6.60
C THR A 84 -7.22 -5.03 7.18
N LEU A 85 -6.08 -4.36 7.08
CA LEU A 85 -4.83 -4.73 7.75
C LEU A 85 -4.61 -3.74 8.90
N THR A 86 -4.71 -4.20 10.15
CA THR A 86 -4.73 -3.32 11.31
C THR A 86 -3.47 -3.45 12.16
N ARG A 87 -2.80 -2.33 12.40
CA ARG A 87 -1.64 -2.25 13.29
C ARG A 87 -2.06 -2.20 14.76
N HIS A 88 -1.49 -3.07 15.60
CA HIS A 88 -1.76 -3.17 17.04
C HIS A 88 -0.59 -2.73 17.94
N TYR A 89 0.44 -2.13 17.36
CA TYR A 89 1.58 -1.58 18.09
C TYR A 89 1.75 -0.09 17.79
N SER A 90 2.40 0.65 18.69
CA SER A 90 2.74 2.07 18.51
C SER A 90 4.14 2.23 17.93
N ASN A 91 4.34 3.36 17.25
CA ASN A 91 5.59 3.72 16.61
C ASN A 91 6.02 2.70 15.54
N GLY A 92 7.10 3.01 14.83
CA GLY A 92 7.62 2.16 13.77
C GLY A 92 6.78 2.17 12.49
N GLU A 93 7.26 1.41 11.52
CA GLU A 93 6.65 1.32 10.20
C GLU A 93 5.74 0.08 10.16
N PHE A 94 4.64 0.16 9.41
CA PHE A 94 3.71 -0.95 9.28
C PHE A 94 3.99 -1.79 8.04
N LEU A 95 3.56 -1.34 6.86
CA LEU A 95 3.92 -2.00 5.60
C LEU A 95 5.12 -1.28 4.99
N VAL A 96 6.27 -1.96 4.99
CA VAL A 96 7.50 -1.44 4.39
C VAL A 96 7.80 -2.23 3.12
N GLY A 97 8.01 -1.52 2.03
CA GLY A 97 8.41 -2.07 0.74
C GLY A 97 9.79 -1.59 0.33
N HIS A 98 10.62 -2.50 -0.14
CA HIS A 98 11.96 -2.21 -0.66
C HIS A 98 12.19 -2.86 -2.02
N GLY A 99 12.88 -2.16 -2.91
CA GLY A 99 13.19 -2.63 -4.26
C GLY A 99 12.19 -2.11 -5.29
N ASN A 100 11.81 -2.92 -6.28
CA ASN A 100 10.91 -2.51 -7.38
C ASN A 100 9.74 -3.49 -7.54
N GLY A 101 8.68 -3.05 -8.23
CA GLY A 101 7.58 -3.92 -8.67
C GLY A 101 6.61 -4.39 -7.59
N LEU A 102 6.61 -3.75 -6.41
CA LEU A 102 5.67 -4.09 -5.35
C LEU A 102 4.26 -3.61 -5.68
N ALA A 103 3.25 -4.35 -5.24
CA ALA A 103 1.87 -3.89 -5.38
C ALA A 103 1.02 -4.06 -4.13
N PHE A 104 0.11 -3.12 -3.91
CA PHE A 104 -0.81 -3.05 -2.78
C PHE A 104 -2.19 -2.75 -3.33
N ARG A 105 -3.12 -3.71 -3.27
CA ARG A 105 -4.41 -3.59 -3.94
C ARG A 105 -5.60 -3.95 -3.06
N ARG A 106 -6.67 -3.15 -3.16
CA ARG A 106 -8.02 -3.53 -2.69
C ARG A 106 -8.09 -3.87 -1.20
N PHE A 107 -7.54 -3.03 -0.33
CA PHE A 107 -7.69 -3.18 1.13
C PHE A 107 -7.56 -1.84 1.85
N ALA A 108 -7.94 -1.83 3.12
CA ALA A 108 -7.66 -0.74 4.04
C ALA A 108 -6.45 -1.05 4.92
N ILE A 109 -5.71 0.00 5.28
CA ILE A 109 -4.68 0.01 6.31
C ILE A 109 -5.22 0.83 7.47
N GLY A 110 -5.30 0.20 8.64
CA GLY A 110 -5.83 0.81 9.86
C GLY A 110 -4.87 0.71 11.04
N SER A 111 -5.25 1.36 12.14
CA SER A 111 -4.55 1.24 13.42
C SER A 111 -5.56 1.19 14.57
N ILE A 112 -5.35 0.29 15.52
CA ILE A 112 -6.27 0.12 16.64
C ILE A 112 -6.16 1.28 17.64
N VAL A 113 -7.25 1.54 18.38
CA VAL A 113 -7.32 2.51 19.49
C VAL A 113 -6.12 2.37 20.43
N GLY A 114 -5.55 3.50 20.83
CA GLY A 114 -4.41 3.55 21.77
C GLY A 114 -3.04 3.46 21.10
N THR A 115 -2.97 3.15 19.79
CA THR A 115 -1.72 3.20 19.03
C THR A 115 -1.46 4.60 18.46
N HIS A 116 -0.19 4.98 18.31
CA HIS A 116 0.20 6.31 17.82
C HIS A 116 1.53 6.28 17.04
N GLY A 117 1.77 7.32 16.24
CA GLY A 117 3.03 7.56 15.55
C GLY A 117 3.30 6.63 14.37
N GLY A 118 4.53 6.66 13.84
CA GLY A 118 4.97 5.72 12.80
C GLY A 118 4.41 5.98 11.40
N THR A 119 4.66 5.03 10.50
CA THR A 119 4.32 5.12 9.06
C THR A 119 3.44 3.95 8.64
N ALA A 120 2.35 4.20 7.91
CA ALA A 120 1.42 3.11 7.54
C ALA A 120 1.90 2.32 6.32
N LEU A 121 2.26 3.03 5.24
CA LEU A 121 2.83 2.45 4.03
C LEU A 121 4.09 3.25 3.64
N HIS A 122 5.23 2.59 3.68
CA HIS A 122 6.53 3.17 3.33
C HIS A 122 7.18 2.40 2.17
N LEU A 123 7.43 3.07 1.04
CA LEU A 123 8.19 2.51 -0.06
C LEU A 123 9.56 3.15 -0.18
N ILE A 124 10.60 2.34 -0.03
CA ILE A 124 12.00 2.75 -0.03
C ILE A 124 12.64 2.28 -1.33
N ALA A 125 13.09 3.23 -2.16
CA ALA A 125 13.92 2.91 -3.31
C ALA A 125 15.36 2.68 -2.88
N SER A 126 16.05 1.74 -3.55
CA SER A 126 17.44 1.45 -3.27
C SER A 126 18.23 1.04 -4.50
N ASP A 127 19.55 1.03 -4.36
CA ASP A 127 20.47 0.55 -5.39
C ASP A 127 20.52 -0.97 -5.54
N ALA A 128 19.76 -1.71 -4.72
CA ALA A 128 19.72 -3.17 -4.81
C ALA A 128 19.16 -3.61 -6.17
N ILE A 129 19.86 -4.55 -6.81
CA ILE A 129 19.38 -5.18 -8.04
C ILE A 129 18.20 -6.08 -7.66
N GLY A 130 17.01 -5.73 -8.12
CA GLY A 130 15.79 -6.50 -7.93
C GLY A 130 15.10 -6.74 -9.27
N ARG A 131 14.09 -7.61 -9.25
CA ARG A 131 13.17 -7.73 -10.39
C ARG A 131 12.58 -6.33 -10.65
N GLY A 132 12.82 -5.81 -11.84
CA GLY A 132 12.31 -4.51 -12.25
C GLY A 132 10.78 -4.51 -12.28
N GLY A 133 10.18 -3.33 -12.22
CA GLY A 133 8.73 -3.20 -12.30
C GLY A 133 8.25 -1.89 -11.70
N LYS A 134 7.01 -1.54 -12.04
CA LYS A 134 6.32 -0.37 -11.50
C LYS A 134 5.73 -0.72 -10.13
N HIS A 135 5.92 0.14 -9.13
CA HIS A 135 5.13 0.04 -7.90
C HIS A 135 3.68 0.43 -8.19
N VAL A 136 2.73 -0.33 -7.64
CA VAL A 136 1.29 -0.07 -7.84
C VAL A 136 0.57 -0.03 -6.50
N ILE A 137 -0.09 1.07 -6.21
CA ILE A 137 -1.00 1.23 -5.08
C ILE A 137 -2.38 1.52 -5.66
N GLU A 138 -3.34 0.63 -5.47
CA GLU A 138 -4.62 0.67 -6.20
C GLU A 138 -5.80 0.27 -5.33
N ASP A 139 -6.84 1.12 -5.25
CA ASP A 139 -8.02 0.89 -4.40
C ASP A 139 -7.64 0.63 -2.93
N VAL A 140 -6.75 1.48 -2.40
CA VAL A 140 -6.25 1.38 -1.02
C VAL A 140 -6.78 2.55 -0.20
N ARG A 141 -7.19 2.27 1.04
CA ARG A 141 -7.53 3.31 2.03
C ARG A 141 -6.53 3.24 3.18
N ILE A 142 -5.91 4.36 3.53
CA ILE A 142 -5.08 4.47 4.73
C ILE A 142 -5.82 5.39 5.68
N LEU A 143 -6.24 4.83 6.81
CA LEU A 143 -7.07 5.55 7.76
C LEU A 143 -6.37 5.61 9.11
N ALA A 144 -6.06 6.82 9.57
CA ALA A 144 -5.83 7.09 11.00
C ALA A 144 -7.20 7.40 11.64
N GLY A 145 -8.07 6.39 11.73
CA GLY A 145 -9.50 6.59 12.00
C GLY A 145 -10.36 5.53 11.34
N VAL A 146 -11.57 5.26 11.84
CA VAL A 146 -12.66 4.78 10.98
C VAL A 146 -13.68 5.89 10.88
N ALA A 147 -14.53 5.85 9.85
CA ALA A 147 -15.63 6.79 9.70
C ALA A 147 -16.58 6.83 10.93
N GLU A 148 -16.55 5.82 11.82
CA GLU A 148 -17.57 5.62 12.87
C GLU A 148 -17.02 5.27 14.28
N GLY A 149 -15.74 5.51 14.59
CA GLY A 149 -15.21 5.17 15.93
C GLY A 149 -13.81 5.71 16.26
N PRO A 150 -13.43 5.73 17.55
CA PRO A 150 -12.06 6.07 17.95
C PRO A 150 -11.09 5.04 17.36
N MET A 151 -9.91 5.48 16.92
CA MET A 151 -8.81 4.63 16.46
C MET A 151 -7.46 5.23 16.86
N GLY A 152 -6.38 4.48 16.60
CA GLY A 152 -5.02 4.97 16.71
C GLY A 152 -4.66 5.94 15.58
N THR A 153 -3.39 6.37 15.56
CA THR A 153 -2.90 7.34 14.57
C THR A 153 -1.59 6.92 13.93
N PHE A 154 -1.39 7.39 12.70
CA PHE A 154 -0.10 7.38 12.01
C PHE A 154 0.49 8.79 11.99
N ALA A 155 1.82 8.91 12.12
CA ALA A 155 2.49 10.18 11.88
C ALA A 155 2.61 10.48 10.39
N LEU A 156 2.97 9.46 9.62
CA LEU A 156 3.18 9.51 8.17
C LEU A 156 2.40 8.37 7.48
N PRO A 157 1.11 8.52 7.18
CA PRO A 157 0.33 7.44 6.57
C PRO A 157 0.94 6.88 5.27
N PHE A 158 1.34 7.75 4.34
CA PHE A 158 1.94 7.32 3.06
C PHE A 158 3.27 8.02 2.79
N PHE A 159 4.33 7.22 2.66
CA PHE A 159 5.67 7.74 2.43
C PHE A 159 6.35 7.04 1.24
N LEU A 160 6.78 7.82 0.25
CA LEU A 160 7.71 7.38 -0.79
C LEU A 160 9.09 7.97 -0.51
N ASP A 161 10.08 7.12 -0.32
CA ASP A 161 11.45 7.51 0.03
C ASP A 161 12.46 7.06 -1.02
N GLY A 162 12.98 8.02 -1.76
CA GLY A 162 14.05 7.85 -2.73
C GLY A 162 15.46 8.09 -2.19
N THR A 163 15.63 8.44 -0.91
CA THR A 163 16.94 8.85 -0.35
C THR A 163 18.00 7.76 -0.40
N ASN A 164 17.59 6.49 -0.36
CA ASN A 164 18.49 5.34 -0.37
C ASN A 164 18.90 4.87 -1.78
N LYS A 165 18.38 5.50 -2.86
CA LYS A 165 18.76 5.23 -4.25
C LYS A 165 19.79 6.25 -4.72
N LEU A 166 21.08 5.93 -4.61
CA LEU A 166 22.17 6.87 -4.89
C LEU A 166 22.78 6.71 -6.29
N ARG A 167 22.47 5.62 -7.02
CA ARG A 167 22.91 5.44 -8.41
C ARG A 167 21.88 5.93 -9.40
N PRO A 168 22.30 6.68 -10.45
CA PRO A 168 21.39 7.19 -11.45
C PRO A 168 20.44 6.16 -12.08
N PRO A 169 19.17 6.53 -12.31
CA PRO A 169 18.55 7.77 -11.81
C PRO A 169 18.36 7.72 -10.28
N ILE A 170 18.75 8.80 -9.59
CA ILE A 170 18.76 8.95 -8.11
C ILE A 170 17.34 9.26 -7.63
N GLY A 171 16.78 8.42 -6.77
CA GLY A 171 15.42 8.58 -6.21
C GLY A 171 14.45 7.45 -6.52
N ILE A 172 13.24 7.53 -5.95
CA ILE A 172 12.16 6.57 -6.21
C ILE A 172 11.45 6.90 -7.52
N ARG A 173 11.11 5.87 -8.30
CA ARG A 173 10.58 5.99 -9.66
C ARG A 173 9.54 4.93 -9.95
N ALA A 174 8.81 5.14 -11.06
CA ALA A 174 7.85 4.19 -11.58
C ALA A 174 6.84 3.78 -10.49
N VAL A 175 6.23 4.76 -9.84
CA VAL A 175 5.14 4.54 -8.89
C VAL A 175 3.83 4.94 -9.56
N THR A 176 2.82 4.09 -9.49
CA THR A 176 1.43 4.43 -9.82
C THR A 176 0.58 4.30 -8.59
N VAL A 177 -0.18 5.35 -8.33
CA VAL A 177 -1.21 5.43 -7.32
C VAL A 177 -2.55 5.58 -8.04
N ARG A 178 -3.53 4.74 -7.71
CA ARG A 178 -4.90 4.81 -8.23
C ARG A 178 -5.89 4.67 -7.11
N ASN A 179 -6.83 5.61 -7.01
CA ASN A 179 -7.89 5.57 -6.00
C ASN A 179 -7.34 5.32 -4.58
N LEU A 180 -6.25 6.01 -4.23
CA LEU A 180 -5.69 5.99 -2.87
C LEU A 180 -6.36 7.07 -2.05
N LEU A 181 -7.00 6.68 -0.95
CA LEU A 181 -7.52 7.62 0.04
C LEU A 181 -6.67 7.58 1.30
N VAL A 182 -6.16 8.73 1.71
CA VAL A 182 -5.45 8.92 2.98
C VAL A 182 -6.29 9.85 3.84
N PHE A 183 -6.67 9.39 5.03
CA PHE A 183 -7.43 10.18 5.99
C PHE A 183 -6.69 10.23 7.32
N ASP A 184 -6.44 11.46 7.77
CA ASP A 184 -5.88 11.80 9.07
C ASP A 184 -4.41 11.37 9.27
N ALA A 185 -3.66 12.18 10.01
CA ALA A 185 -2.25 12.01 10.34
C ALA A 185 -1.89 12.93 11.51
N THR A 186 -0.91 12.55 12.34
CA THR A 186 -0.41 13.47 13.38
C THR A 186 0.68 14.42 12.90
N GLN A 187 1.22 14.23 11.68
CA GLN A 187 2.22 15.12 11.08
C GLN A 187 1.89 15.41 9.62
N ILE A 188 2.24 14.51 8.70
CA ILE A 188 2.12 14.72 7.26
C ILE A 188 1.36 13.53 6.68
N ALA A 189 0.25 13.78 5.98
CA ALA A 189 -0.58 12.68 5.46
C ALA A 189 0.13 11.92 4.31
N VAL A 190 0.78 12.65 3.41
CA VAL A 190 1.58 12.08 2.32
C VAL A 190 2.92 12.79 2.20
N GLN A 191 3.99 12.00 2.18
CA GLN A 191 5.34 12.51 2.00
C GLN A 191 6.03 11.82 0.83
N TRP A 192 6.69 12.59 -0.02
CA TRP A 192 7.50 12.08 -1.13
C TRP A 192 8.88 12.71 -1.12
N TRP A 193 9.88 11.91 -0.80
CA TRP A 193 11.27 12.30 -0.82
C TRP A 193 11.99 11.74 -2.03
N ASN A 194 12.67 12.61 -2.77
CA ASN A 194 13.42 12.27 -3.99
C ASN A 194 12.58 11.41 -4.95
N CYS A 195 11.33 11.81 -5.18
CA CYS A 195 10.40 11.09 -6.04
C CYS A 195 10.50 11.63 -7.47
N ILE A 196 11.17 10.86 -8.33
CA ILE A 196 11.45 11.25 -9.72
C ILE A 196 10.24 11.00 -10.62
N SER A 197 9.44 9.98 -10.33
CA SER A 197 8.33 9.58 -11.19
C SER A 197 7.26 8.87 -10.39
N CYS A 198 6.16 9.59 -10.14
CA CYS A 198 4.92 9.08 -9.57
C CYS A 198 3.74 9.63 -10.37
N GLU A 199 2.79 8.75 -10.68
CA GLU A 199 1.51 9.10 -11.28
C GLU A 199 0.40 8.79 -10.27
N TRP A 200 -0.43 9.76 -9.95
CA TRP A 200 -1.58 9.59 -9.06
C TRP A 200 -2.88 9.89 -9.80
N PHE A 201 -3.76 8.88 -9.90
CA PHE A 201 -5.09 9.00 -10.49
C PHE A 201 -6.20 8.71 -9.48
N GLY A 202 -6.91 9.74 -9.02
CA GLY A 202 -8.07 9.62 -8.14
C GLY A 202 -7.77 9.22 -6.70
N GLY A 203 -8.79 9.32 -5.84
CA GLY A 203 -8.68 9.19 -4.39
C GLY A 203 -8.67 10.56 -3.71
N GLY A 204 -8.05 10.67 -2.53
CA GLY A 204 -8.04 11.92 -1.79
C GLY A 204 -7.14 11.91 -0.56
N VAL A 205 -6.67 13.09 -0.17
CA VAL A 205 -5.88 13.29 1.05
C VAL A 205 -6.63 14.28 1.94
N TYR A 206 -7.13 13.79 3.07
CA TYR A 206 -7.97 14.54 3.98
C TYR A 206 -7.25 14.72 5.31
N GLN A 207 -7.06 15.97 5.72
CA GLN A 207 -6.41 16.31 6.98
C GLN A 207 -7.36 16.09 8.16
N GLY A 208 -6.84 15.53 9.24
CA GLY A 208 -7.52 15.33 10.52
C GLY A 208 -6.61 15.74 11.68
N ARG A 209 -7.08 15.49 12.92
CA ARG A 209 -6.35 15.53 14.21
C ARG A 209 -4.89 16.08 14.22
N GLY A 210 -4.71 17.36 13.93
CA GLY A 210 -3.40 18.01 14.05
C GLY A 210 -2.41 17.71 12.92
N THR A 211 -2.87 17.17 11.78
CA THR A 211 -2.10 17.09 10.54
C THR A 211 -1.60 18.49 10.18
N THR A 212 -0.29 18.67 10.09
CA THR A 212 0.32 19.96 9.73
C THR A 212 0.37 20.17 8.23
N ASP A 213 0.44 19.08 7.46
CA ASP A 213 0.50 19.11 5.99
C ASP A 213 -0.25 17.94 5.35
N ALA A 214 -1.01 18.24 4.30
CA ALA A 214 -1.66 17.19 3.51
C ALA A 214 -0.62 16.45 2.67
N ILE A 215 0.14 17.16 1.83
CA ILE A 215 1.13 16.54 0.95
C ILE A 215 2.42 17.35 0.92
N VAL A 216 3.55 16.69 1.18
CA VAL A 216 4.89 17.27 1.10
C VAL A 216 5.73 16.55 0.04
N VAL A 217 6.28 17.33 -0.88
CA VAL A 217 7.17 16.86 -1.96
C VAL A 217 8.51 17.55 -1.84
N GLY A 218 9.59 16.78 -1.82
CA GLY A 218 10.92 17.33 -1.70
C GLY A 218 11.93 16.26 -1.32
N GLY A 219 12.72 16.53 -0.29
CA GLY A 219 13.78 15.64 0.21
C GLY A 219 15.16 16.28 0.05
N PRO A 220 16.13 15.89 0.92
CA PRO A 220 17.44 16.52 0.99
C PRO A 220 18.30 16.35 -0.26
N LEU A 221 17.95 15.44 -1.17
CA LEU A 221 18.70 15.18 -2.42
C LEU A 221 17.82 15.35 -3.68
N ALA A 222 16.69 16.05 -3.56
CA ALA A 222 15.74 16.17 -4.67
C ALA A 222 16.24 17.18 -5.71
N GLU A 223 16.88 16.69 -6.78
CA GLU A 223 17.28 17.56 -7.91
C GLU A 223 16.10 17.88 -8.85
N LYS A 224 15.18 16.92 -9.04
CA LYS A 224 13.96 17.06 -9.86
C LYS A 224 12.85 16.17 -9.28
N ASN A 225 11.71 16.76 -8.92
CA ASN A 225 10.50 16.02 -8.59
C ASN A 225 9.53 16.11 -9.78
N TRP A 226 9.09 14.96 -10.30
CA TRP A 226 8.01 14.90 -11.29
C TRP A 226 6.87 14.08 -10.73
N ILE A 227 5.84 14.79 -10.29
CA ILE A 227 4.56 14.21 -9.90
C ILE A 227 3.50 14.76 -10.83
N GLU A 228 2.74 13.83 -11.38
CA GLU A 228 1.48 14.09 -12.05
C GLU A 228 0.35 13.56 -11.17
N ALA A 229 -0.53 14.45 -10.72
CA ALA A 229 -1.63 14.12 -9.82
C ALA A 229 -2.95 14.68 -10.35
N ASP A 230 -3.90 13.78 -10.56
CA ASP A 230 -5.32 14.05 -10.79
C ASP A 230 -6.08 13.64 -9.52
N ILE A 231 -6.18 14.57 -8.57
CA ILE A 231 -6.76 14.37 -7.23
C ILE A 231 -7.85 15.43 -6.99
N ASP A 232 -8.82 15.13 -6.13
CA ASP A 232 -9.83 16.13 -5.74
C ASP A 232 -9.18 17.22 -4.86
N TRP A 233 -8.75 18.30 -5.52
CA TRP A 233 -8.01 19.39 -4.92
C TRP A 233 -8.82 20.25 -3.94
N LEU A 234 -10.16 20.21 -4.03
CA LEU A 234 -11.03 21.00 -3.15
C LEU A 234 -10.98 20.51 -1.69
N ALA A 235 -10.54 19.28 -1.47
CA ALA A 235 -10.36 18.71 -0.14
C ALA A 235 -8.89 18.65 0.34
N SER A 236 -7.91 18.70 -0.57
CA SER A 236 -6.48 18.66 -0.22
C SER A 236 -5.94 20.07 0.03
N TYR A 237 -6.23 20.62 1.20
CA TYR A 237 -5.67 21.91 1.62
C TYR A 237 -4.15 21.77 1.79
N VAL A 238 -3.39 22.50 0.95
CA VAL A 238 -1.93 22.73 1.04
C VAL A 238 -1.05 21.53 0.63
N ALA A 239 -0.73 21.45 -0.66
CA ALA A 239 0.46 20.75 -1.14
C ALA A 239 1.69 21.69 -1.07
N ARG A 240 2.82 21.23 -0.50
CA ARG A 240 4.10 21.96 -0.54
C ARG A 240 5.10 21.22 -1.45
N GLY A 241 5.62 21.93 -2.47
CA GLY A 241 6.63 21.42 -3.41
C GLY A 241 6.20 21.50 -4.88
N ALA A 242 7.10 21.10 -5.80
CA ALA A 242 6.83 21.11 -7.24
C ALA A 242 5.93 19.93 -7.63
N MET A 243 4.63 20.19 -7.81
CA MET A 243 3.67 19.25 -8.42
C MET A 243 3.07 19.87 -9.68
N ARG A 244 2.77 19.04 -10.68
CA ARG A 244 1.95 19.46 -11.82
C ARG A 244 0.55 18.86 -11.65
N ALA A 245 -0.44 19.73 -11.43
CA ALA A 245 -1.84 19.36 -11.60
C ALA A 245 -2.14 19.20 -13.11
N ARG A 246 -2.96 18.22 -13.46
CA ARG A 246 -3.57 18.12 -14.80
C ARG A 246 -5.04 18.50 -14.73
#